data_AF-A0A3D1LCS3-F1
#
_entry.id   AF-A0A3D1LCS3-F1
#
_cell.length_a   1.000
_cell.length_b   1.000
_cell.length_c   1.000
_cell.angle_alpha   90.00
_cell.angle_beta   90.00
_cell.angle_gamma   90.00
#
_symmetry.space_group_name_H-M   'P 1'
#
loop_
_entity.id
_entity.type
_entity.pdbx_description
1 polymer ?
#
loop_
_entity_poly.entity_id
_entity_poly.type
_entity_poly.pdbx_seq_one_letter_code
_entity_poly.pdbx_strand_id
1 'polypeptide(L)'
;MTKTRTGLEQQKKPRLRFVLTWHDFGIFLSLLSFATILCYFLRTIDDSDVYVALIFELTVVLVSRFTDGYLFGLLSSVVGVIGINYIFTFPYYQLNFTISGYPLTFLVMLIVSVVVSTLTTQIKQQEKIRAEAEKEKMRGNLLRAVSHDIRTPLTSIVGGVSTLLDSGDQLDEATRTQLLENIRDESNWLVSVVENLLSVT
;
A
#
# COMPACT_ATOMS: atom_id res chain seq x y z
N MET A 1 8.84 16.80 -37.47
CA MET A 1 9.70 16.15 -36.44
C MET A 1 9.51 16.89 -35.13
N THR A 2 8.51 16.48 -34.34
CA THR A 2 8.10 17.20 -33.12
C THR A 2 8.35 16.28 -31.93
N LYS A 3 9.17 16.76 -31.00
CA LYS A 3 9.82 15.97 -29.94
C LYS A 3 8.86 15.82 -28.75
N THR A 4 8.10 14.74 -28.71
CA THR A 4 7.33 14.34 -27.53
C THR A 4 8.29 13.71 -26.50
N ARG A 5 8.89 14.53 -25.64
CA ARG A 5 9.54 14.05 -24.40
C ARG A 5 8.45 13.78 -23.36
N THR A 6 7.82 12.61 -23.45
CA THR A 6 7.01 12.06 -22.37
C THR A 6 7.95 11.68 -21.23
N GLY A 7 7.64 12.20 -20.04
CA GLY A 7 8.30 11.82 -18.80
C GLY A 7 8.06 10.34 -18.52
N LEU A 8 9.04 9.52 -18.90
CA LEU A 8 9.17 8.18 -18.33
C LEU A 8 9.62 8.38 -16.89
N GLU A 9 8.61 8.24 -16.03
CA GLU A 9 8.66 7.94 -14.61
C GLU A 9 10.08 7.63 -14.11
N GLN A 10 10.59 8.53 -13.28
CA GLN A 10 11.62 8.17 -12.32
C GLN A 10 11.04 7.05 -11.44
N GLN A 11 11.23 5.80 -11.84
CA GLN A 11 11.18 4.66 -10.93
C GLN A 11 12.26 4.91 -9.88
N LYS A 12 11.90 5.64 -8.81
CA LYS A 12 12.69 5.70 -7.60
C LYS A 12 12.87 4.25 -7.17
N LYS A 13 14.11 3.74 -7.28
CA LYS A 13 14.54 2.47 -6.71
C LYS A 13 13.87 2.31 -5.34
N PRO A 14 13.29 1.14 -5.00
CA PRO A 14 12.73 0.92 -3.68
C PRO A 14 13.82 1.25 -2.66
N ARG A 15 13.69 2.38 -1.98
CA ARG A 15 14.62 2.75 -0.93
C ARG A 15 14.35 1.76 0.18
N LEU A 16 15.32 0.89 0.48
CA LEU A 16 15.24 -0.04 1.61
C LEU A 16 14.89 0.77 2.86
N ARG A 17 13.63 0.63 3.31
CA ARG A 17 13.11 1.36 4.45
C ARG A 17 13.39 0.51 5.69
N PHE A 18 14.41 0.89 6.44
CA PHE A 18 14.73 0.33 7.74
C PHE A 18 14.00 1.14 8.80
N VAL A 19 12.83 0.66 9.23
CA VAL A 19 12.06 1.28 10.32
C VAL A 19 12.24 0.38 11.53
N LEU A 20 12.58 0.99 12.67
CA LEU A 20 12.67 0.30 13.94
C LEU A 20 11.48 0.72 14.79
N THR A 21 10.56 -0.21 15.03
CA THR A 21 9.38 0.01 15.85
C THR A 21 9.34 -1.04 16.97
N TRP A 22 9.04 -0.62 18.20
CA TRP A 22 8.91 -1.56 19.33
C TRP A 22 7.82 -2.62 19.11
N HIS A 23 6.75 -2.24 18.41
CA HIS A 23 5.70 -3.16 18.00
C HIS A 23 6.23 -4.27 17.08
N ASP A 24 7.03 -3.90 16.08
CA ASP A 24 7.62 -4.84 15.12
C ASP A 24 8.61 -5.79 15.79
N PHE A 25 9.37 -5.29 16.77
CA PHE A 25 10.24 -6.12 17.60
C PHE A 25 9.44 -7.16 18.41
N GLY A 26 8.29 -6.77 18.96
CA GLY A 26 7.38 -7.69 19.66
C GLY A 26 6.85 -8.80 18.75
N ILE A 27 6.41 -8.46 17.54
CA ILE A 27 5.97 -9.44 16.53
C ILE A 27 7.11 -10.40 16.18
N PHE A 28 8.28 -9.86 15.86
CA PHE A 28 9.48 -10.64 15.53
C PHE A 28 9.80 -11.67 16.61
N LEU A 29 9.86 -11.25 17.88
CA LEU A 29 10.19 -12.14 18.99
C LEU A 29 9.10 -13.18 19.25
N SER A 30 7.83 -12.78 19.17
CA SER A 30 6.70 -13.69 19.39
C SER A 30 6.64 -14.82 18.36
N LEU A 31 6.81 -14.50 17.07
CA LEU A 31 6.75 -15.47 15.99
C LEU A 31 7.94 -16.44 16.02
N LEU A 32 9.16 -15.94 16.26
CA LEU A 32 10.34 -16.81 16.39
C LEU A 32 10.25 -17.73 17.61
N SER A 33 9.75 -17.22 18.74
CA SER A 33 9.57 -18.03 19.95
C SER A 33 8.52 -19.11 19.71
N PHE A 34 7.39 -18.75 19.08
CA PHE A 34 6.35 -19.70 18.72
C PHE A 34 6.86 -20.79 17.77
N ALA A 35 7.58 -20.42 16.72
CA ALA A 35 8.19 -21.36 15.78
C ALA A 35 9.15 -22.33 16.48
N THR A 36 9.98 -21.83 17.40
CA THR A 36 10.92 -22.65 18.16
C THR A 36 10.21 -23.65 19.07
N ILE A 37 9.18 -23.20 19.79
CA ILE A 37 8.35 -24.06 20.65
C ILE A 37 7.64 -25.13 19.81
N LEU A 38 7.08 -24.74 18.66
CA LEU A 38 6.40 -25.64 17.74
C LEU A 38 7.37 -26.71 17.20
N CYS A 39 8.58 -26.32 16.78
CA CYS A 39 9.59 -27.27 16.32
C CYS A 39 10.03 -28.23 17.44
N TYR A 40 10.20 -27.75 18.68
CA TYR A 40 10.53 -28.61 19.82
C TYR A 40 9.41 -29.64 20.10
N PHE A 41 8.15 -29.19 20.02
CA PHE A 41 6.99 -30.07 20.17
C PHE A 41 6.91 -31.10 19.04
N LEU A 42 7.07 -30.69 17.78
CA LEU A 42 7.03 -31.60 16.63
C LEU A 42 8.15 -32.64 16.65
N ARG A 43 9.31 -32.28 17.22
CA ARG A 43 10.42 -33.22 17.42
C ARG A 43 10.10 -34.35 18.38
N THR A 44 9.09 -34.21 19.24
CA THR A 44 8.62 -35.33 20.07
C THR A 44 7.86 -36.40 19.26
N ILE A 45 7.45 -36.07 18.03
CA ILE A 45 6.64 -36.93 17.16
C ILE A 45 7.51 -37.50 16.02
N ASP A 46 8.35 -36.68 15.40
CA ASP A 46 9.22 -37.05 14.26
C ASP A 46 10.63 -36.45 14.43
N ASP A 47 11.64 -37.31 14.33
CA ASP A 47 13.06 -36.96 14.47
C ASP A 47 13.67 -36.33 13.19
N SER A 48 12.91 -36.23 12.10
CA SER A 48 13.35 -35.58 10.86
C SER A 48 13.65 -34.09 11.06
N ASP A 49 14.72 -33.58 10.44
CA ASP A 49 15.06 -32.14 10.52
C ASP A 49 14.42 -31.30 9.37
N VAL A 50 13.75 -31.95 8.42
CA VAL A 50 13.26 -31.30 7.18
C VAL A 50 12.18 -30.25 7.46
N TYR A 51 11.24 -30.53 8.36
CA TYR A 51 10.14 -29.62 8.67
C TYR A 51 10.61 -28.35 9.40
N VAL A 52 11.73 -28.42 10.12
CA VAL A 52 12.25 -27.30 10.91
C VAL A 52 12.52 -26.11 9.98
N ALA A 53 13.21 -26.35 8.87
CA ALA A 53 13.50 -25.31 7.90
C ALA A 53 12.25 -24.69 7.28
N LEU A 54 11.24 -25.50 6.94
CA LEU A 54 9.99 -25.02 6.36
C LEU A 54 9.21 -24.12 7.33
N ILE A 55 9.19 -24.48 8.62
CA ILE A 55 8.53 -23.69 9.66
C ILE A 55 9.24 -22.34 9.85
N PHE A 56 10.57 -22.34 9.89
CA PHE A 56 11.33 -21.10 9.99
C PHE A 56 11.21 -20.23 8.73
N GLU A 57 11.16 -20.83 7.54
CA GLU A 57 10.89 -20.12 6.29
C GLU A 57 9.51 -19.44 6.32
N LEU A 58 8.47 -20.17 6.75
CA LEU A 58 7.15 -19.59 6.97
C LEU A 58 7.19 -18.46 8.00
N THR A 59 7.98 -18.63 9.07
CA THR A 59 8.12 -17.61 10.12
C THR A 59 8.72 -16.32 9.56
N VAL A 60 9.76 -16.42 8.73
CA VAL A 60 10.35 -15.26 8.04
C VAL A 60 9.31 -14.55 7.17
N VAL A 61 8.51 -15.29 6.40
CA VAL A 61 7.41 -14.72 5.59
C VAL A 61 6.42 -13.96 6.47
N LEU A 62 6.00 -14.55 7.59
CA LEU A 62 5.04 -13.94 8.50
C LEU A 62 5.61 -12.68 9.16
N VAL A 63 6.87 -12.71 9.60
CA VAL A 63 7.57 -11.53 10.13
C VAL A 63 7.59 -10.43 9.07
N SER A 64 8.01 -10.71 7.84
CA SER A 64 8.03 -9.72 6.74
C SER A 64 6.64 -9.20 6.37
N ARG A 65 5.59 -10.03 6.52
CA ARG A 65 4.21 -9.63 6.24
C ARG A 65 3.66 -8.68 7.30
N PHE A 66 3.94 -8.94 8.57
CA PHE A 66 3.37 -8.21 9.70
C PHE A 66 4.22 -7.06 10.23
N THR A 67 5.53 -7.06 9.96
CA THR A 67 6.41 -5.92 10.28
C THR A 67 6.48 -4.94 9.11
N ASP A 68 6.83 -3.69 9.40
CA ASP A 68 7.05 -2.69 8.36
C ASP A 68 8.54 -2.54 8.00
N GLY A 69 8.80 -2.45 6.68
CA GLY A 69 10.16 -2.34 6.16
C GLY A 69 10.87 -3.70 6.03
N TYR A 70 12.16 -3.64 5.72
CA TYR A 70 12.96 -4.85 5.42
C TYR A 70 13.74 -5.40 6.62
N LEU A 71 13.83 -4.62 7.71
CA LEU A 71 14.75 -4.88 8.80
C LEU A 71 14.45 -6.21 9.51
N PHE A 72 13.24 -6.36 10.05
CA PHE A 72 12.88 -7.54 10.86
C PHE A 72 12.78 -8.81 10.03
N GLY A 73 12.31 -8.71 8.79
CA GLY A 73 12.35 -9.82 7.84
C GLY A 73 13.78 -10.32 7.59
N LEU A 74 14.73 -9.43 7.35
CA LEU A 74 16.14 -9.79 7.12
C LEU A 74 16.83 -10.28 8.39
N LEU A 75 16.51 -9.69 9.55
CA LEU A 75 17.03 -10.20 10.82
C LEU A 75 16.48 -11.60 11.11
N SER A 76 15.20 -11.86 10.80
CA SER A 76 14.59 -13.17 11.03
C SER A 76 15.18 -14.27 10.16
N SER A 77 15.61 -13.99 8.93
CA SER A 77 16.29 -14.99 8.10
C SER A 77 17.65 -15.38 8.68
N VAL A 78 18.46 -14.39 9.10
CA VAL A 78 19.77 -14.64 9.69
C VAL A 78 19.62 -15.35 11.04
N VAL A 79 18.78 -14.84 11.93
CA VAL A 79 18.54 -15.43 13.26
C VAL A 79 17.92 -16.81 13.14
N GLY A 80 17.00 -17.01 12.19
CA GLY A 80 16.39 -18.31 11.91
C GLY A 80 17.42 -19.35 11.47
N VAL A 81 18.24 -19.06 10.46
CA VAL A 81 19.27 -19.99 9.97
C VAL A 81 20.30 -20.32 11.06
N ILE A 82 20.76 -19.33 11.81
CA ILE A 82 21.68 -19.54 12.94
C ILE A 82 21.00 -20.36 14.05
N GLY A 83 19.74 -20.06 14.36
CA GLY A 83 18.96 -20.77 15.37
C GLY A 83 18.71 -22.23 15.00
N ILE A 84 18.42 -22.52 13.73
CA ILE A 84 18.28 -23.88 13.22
C ILE A 84 19.59 -24.65 13.39
N ASN A 85 20.73 -24.06 12.98
CA ASN A 85 22.03 -24.71 13.13
C ASN A 85 22.37 -24.96 14.60
N TYR A 86 22.11 -24.00 15.47
CA TYR A 86 22.46 -24.09 16.89
C TYR A 86 21.58 -25.05 17.69
N ILE A 87 20.26 -25.03 17.47
CA ILE A 87 19.29 -25.73 18.33
C ILE A 87 18.90 -27.10 17.77
N PHE A 88 18.69 -27.18 16.44
CA PHE A 88 18.03 -28.33 15.82
C PHE A 88 18.96 -29.16 14.94
N THR A 89 20.19 -28.72 14.67
CA THR A 89 21.17 -29.48 13.89
C THR A 89 22.25 -30.10 14.77
N PHE A 90 22.54 -31.39 14.58
CA PHE A 90 23.61 -32.07 15.31
C PHE A 90 25.01 -31.62 14.82
N PRO A 91 25.99 -31.37 15.71
CA PRO A 91 25.95 -31.44 17.17
C PRO A 91 25.18 -30.26 17.80
N TYR A 92 24.20 -30.58 18.65
CA TYR A 92 23.31 -29.58 19.25
C TYR A 92 24.05 -28.63 20.19
N TYR A 93 23.54 -27.39 20.28
CA TYR A 93 24.09 -26.30 21.09
C TYR A 93 25.52 -25.89 20.70
N GLN A 94 25.91 -26.20 19.46
CA GLN A 94 27.18 -25.81 18.87
C GLN A 94 26.95 -25.26 17.47
N LEU A 95 27.60 -24.14 17.16
CA LEU A 95 27.62 -23.63 15.79
C LEU A 95 28.70 -24.37 15.01
N ASN A 96 28.30 -25.39 14.25
CA ASN A 96 29.21 -26.18 13.45
C ASN A 96 28.85 -26.08 11.95
N PHE A 97 29.77 -25.48 11.19
CA PHE A 97 29.68 -25.29 9.74
C PHE A 97 30.71 -26.14 8.99
N THR A 98 31.29 -27.16 9.62
CA THR A 98 32.46 -27.87 9.06
C THR A 98 32.12 -29.29 8.60
N ILE A 99 30.91 -29.78 8.88
CA ILE A 99 30.43 -31.10 8.46
C ILE A 99 30.02 -31.05 6.97
N SER A 100 30.44 -32.06 6.20
CA SER A 100 30.12 -32.15 4.77
C SER A 100 28.61 -32.14 4.52
N GLY A 101 28.14 -31.27 3.62
CA GLY A 101 26.73 -31.15 3.19
C GLY A 101 25.90 -30.07 3.90
N TYR A 102 26.21 -29.71 5.14
CA TYR A 102 25.44 -28.73 5.92
C TYR A 102 25.65 -27.25 5.52
N PRO A 103 26.88 -26.77 5.20
CA PRO A 103 27.11 -25.37 4.87
C PRO A 103 26.36 -24.90 3.63
N LEU A 104 26.24 -25.79 2.63
CA LEU A 104 25.47 -25.51 1.42
C LEU A 104 23.98 -25.34 1.75
N THR A 105 23.41 -26.22 2.57
CA THR A 105 22.01 -26.15 3.00
C THR A 105 21.71 -24.85 3.73
N PHE A 106 22.57 -24.44 4.68
CA PHE A 106 22.39 -23.17 5.39
C PHE A 106 22.55 -21.96 4.48
N LEU A 107 23.48 -21.99 3.53
CA LEU A 107 23.64 -20.93 2.55
C LEU A 107 22.40 -20.81 1.65
N VAL A 108 21.87 -21.95 1.17
CA VAL A 108 20.66 -21.97 0.36
C VAL A 108 19.45 -21.47 1.16
N MET A 109 19.27 -21.94 2.41
CA MET A 109 18.20 -21.44 3.28
C MET A 109 18.31 -19.94 3.52
N LEU A 110 19.52 -19.43 3.76
CA LEU A 110 19.73 -18.00 3.94
C LEU A 110 19.37 -17.21 2.68
N ILE A 111 19.80 -17.68 1.50
CA ILE A 111 19.45 -17.03 0.23
C ILE A 111 17.93 -17.06 0.01
N VAL A 112 17.29 -18.22 0.18
CA VAL A 112 15.84 -18.38 0.00
C VAL A 112 15.08 -17.45 0.93
N SER A 113 15.35 -17.51 2.24
CA SER A 113 14.69 -16.67 3.24
C SER A 113 14.89 -15.18 3.02
N VAL A 114 16.09 -14.75 2.63
CA VAL A 114 16.35 -13.34 2.29
C VAL A 114 15.56 -12.92 1.05
N VAL A 115 15.53 -13.76 0.01
CA VAL A 115 14.80 -13.48 -1.24
C VAL A 115 13.30 -13.41 -0.95
N VAL A 116 12.75 -14.40 -0.27
CA VAL A 116 11.33 -14.49 0.09
C VAL A 116 10.94 -13.28 0.94
N SER A 117 11.69 -12.98 2.01
CA SER A 117 11.49 -11.81 2.86
C SER A 117 11.48 -10.49 2.06
N THR A 118 12.43 -10.33 1.15
CA THR A 118 12.57 -9.13 0.32
C THR A 118 11.40 -9.00 -0.66
N LEU A 119 11.00 -10.10 -1.31
CA LEU A 119 9.88 -10.12 -2.25
C LEU A 119 8.55 -9.84 -1.53
N THR A 120 8.30 -10.49 -0.39
CA THR A 120 7.10 -10.24 0.43
C THR A 120 7.00 -8.77 0.81
N THR A 121 8.10 -8.17 1.28
CA THR A 121 8.14 -6.75 1.65
C THR A 121 7.95 -5.84 0.42
N GLN A 122 8.56 -6.18 -0.72
CA GLN A 122 8.44 -5.41 -1.96
C GLN A 122 7.00 -5.43 -2.49
N ILE A 123 6.34 -6.59 -2.53
CA ILE A 123 4.95 -6.72 -2.97
C ILE A 123 4.03 -5.89 -2.07
N LYS A 124 4.17 -6.03 -0.75
CA LYS A 124 3.43 -5.24 0.25
C LYS A 124 3.60 -3.73 0.03
N GLN A 125 4.82 -3.27 -0.29
CA GLN A 125 5.08 -1.84 -0.57
C GLN A 125 4.47 -1.39 -1.89
N GLN A 126 4.53 -2.21 -2.93
CA GLN A 126 3.93 -1.89 -4.23
C GLN A 126 2.40 -1.78 -4.13
N GLU A 127 1.75 -2.67 -3.37
CA GLU A 127 0.32 -2.61 -3.11
C GLU A 127 -0.08 -1.32 -2.40
N LYS A 128 0.66 -0.91 -1.35
CA LYS A 128 0.42 0.36 -0.65
C LYS A 128 0.53 1.55 -1.59
N ILE A 129 1.59 1.61 -2.41
CA ILE A 129 1.81 2.70 -3.38
C ILE A 129 0.69 2.73 -4.43
N ARG A 130 0.28 1.56 -4.96
CA ARG A 130 -0.81 1.46 -5.93
C ARG A 130 -2.13 1.94 -5.34
N ALA A 131 -2.47 1.51 -4.13
CA ALA A 131 -3.69 1.93 -3.44
C ALA A 131 -3.72 3.45 -3.19
N GLU A 132 -2.58 4.03 -2.79
CA GLU A 132 -2.45 5.48 -2.62
C GLU A 132 -2.62 6.22 -3.97
N ALA A 133 -1.99 5.73 -5.03
CA ALA A 133 -2.11 6.32 -6.37
C ALA A 133 -3.54 6.23 -6.91
N GLU A 134 -4.23 5.11 -6.70
CA GLU A 134 -5.64 4.92 -7.07
C GLU A 134 -6.54 5.89 -6.30
N LYS A 135 -6.29 6.08 -5.00
CA LYS A 135 -7.03 7.04 -4.17
C LYS A 135 -6.86 8.47 -4.69
N GLU A 136 -5.63 8.89 -5.00
CA GLU A 136 -5.37 10.22 -5.56
C GLU A 136 -5.99 10.39 -6.95
N LYS A 137 -5.93 9.36 -7.80
CA LYS A 137 -6.61 9.37 -9.10
C LYS A 137 -8.13 9.49 -8.97
N MET A 138 -8.72 8.76 -8.02
CA MET A 138 -10.15 8.86 -7.72
C MET A 138 -10.52 10.26 -7.26
N ARG A 139 -9.75 10.85 -6.33
CA ARG A 139 -9.92 12.25 -5.90
C ARG A 139 -9.86 13.23 -7.07
N GLY A 140 -8.85 13.11 -7.94
CA GLY A 140 -8.72 13.97 -9.12
C GLY A 140 -9.90 13.85 -10.10
N ASN A 141 -10.36 12.62 -10.34
CA ASN A 141 -11.52 12.37 -11.19
C ASN A 141 -12.81 12.97 -10.61
N LEU A 142 -13.03 12.82 -9.30
CA LEU A 142 -14.17 13.41 -8.60
C LEU A 142 -14.15 14.94 -8.71
N LEU A 143 -13.01 15.57 -8.42
CA LEU A 143 -12.87 17.03 -8.55
C LEU A 143 -13.14 17.51 -9.99
N ARG A 144 -12.69 16.75 -11.00
CA ARG A 144 -12.93 17.09 -12.40
C ARG A 144 -14.40 16.96 -12.80
N ALA A 145 -15.08 15.92 -12.33
CA ALA A 145 -16.51 15.73 -12.58
C ALA A 145 -17.32 16.86 -11.93
N VAL A 146 -17.07 17.13 -10.64
CA VAL A 146 -17.69 18.25 -9.91
C VAL A 146 -17.45 19.59 -10.62
N SER A 147 -16.23 19.86 -11.07
CA SER A 147 -15.90 21.09 -11.78
C SER A 147 -16.66 21.24 -13.11
N HIS A 148 -16.89 20.14 -13.81
CA HIS A 148 -17.70 20.13 -15.04
C HIS A 148 -19.17 20.42 -14.72
N ASP A 149 -19.71 19.75 -13.70
CA ASP A 149 -21.12 19.85 -13.33
C ASP A 149 -21.47 21.22 -12.74
N ILE A 150 -20.52 21.89 -12.07
CA ILE A 150 -20.65 23.28 -11.62
C ILE A 150 -20.57 24.27 -12.78
N ARG A 151 -19.80 23.98 -13.83
CA ARG A 151 -19.60 24.92 -14.95
C ARG A 151 -20.89 25.15 -15.75
N THR A 152 -21.66 24.08 -15.99
CA THR A 152 -22.91 24.14 -16.76
C THR A 152 -23.93 25.15 -16.19
N PRO A 153 -24.38 25.03 -14.92
CA PRO A 153 -25.32 25.97 -14.32
C PRO A 153 -24.72 27.37 -14.19
N LEU A 154 -23.42 27.48 -13.87
CA LEU A 154 -22.74 28.77 -13.81
C LEU A 154 -22.76 29.50 -15.16
N THR A 155 -22.55 28.77 -16.26
CA THR A 155 -22.64 29.33 -17.62
C THR A 155 -24.06 29.77 -17.95
N SER A 156 -25.07 28.99 -17.54
CA SER A 156 -26.49 29.31 -17.68
C SER A 156 -26.87 30.58 -16.92
N ILE A 157 -26.46 30.69 -15.65
CA ILE A 157 -26.67 31.87 -14.80
C ILE A 157 -26.03 33.10 -15.43
N VAL A 158 -24.74 33.03 -15.80
CA VAL A 158 -24.02 34.16 -16.39
C VAL A 158 -24.67 34.59 -17.71
N GLY A 159 -25.05 33.65 -18.58
CA GLY A 159 -25.71 33.96 -19.85
C GLY A 159 -27.09 34.61 -19.68
N GLY A 160 -27.89 34.11 -18.73
CA GLY A 160 -29.19 34.70 -18.37
C GLY A 160 -29.05 36.11 -17.82
N VAL A 161 -28.11 36.33 -16.89
CA VAL A 161 -27.82 37.66 -16.32
C VAL A 161 -27.33 38.62 -17.40
N SER A 162 -26.41 38.20 -18.27
CA SER A 162 -25.94 39.04 -19.39
C SER A 162 -27.08 39.43 -20.33
N THR A 163 -27.99 38.51 -20.66
CA THR A 163 -29.14 38.79 -21.53
C THR A 163 -30.10 39.79 -20.90
N LEU A 164 -30.35 39.68 -19.59
CA LEU A 164 -31.17 40.62 -18.83
C LEU A 164 -30.51 42.01 -18.72
N LEU A 165 -29.19 42.08 -18.60
CA LEU A 165 -28.46 43.35 -18.51
C LEU A 165 -28.35 44.07 -19.87
N ASP A 166 -28.11 43.34 -20.96
CA ASP A 166 -27.87 43.93 -22.29
C ASP A 166 -29.18 44.32 -22.99
N SER A 167 -30.24 43.51 -22.85
CA SER A 167 -31.47 43.64 -23.63
C SER A 167 -32.75 43.51 -22.79
N GLY A 168 -32.67 43.58 -21.46
CA GLY A 168 -33.80 43.31 -20.55
C GLY A 168 -35.05 44.14 -20.82
N ASP A 169 -34.89 45.40 -21.19
CA ASP A 169 -35.99 46.34 -21.51
C ASP A 169 -36.72 46.00 -22.82
N GLN A 170 -36.10 45.16 -23.67
CA GLN A 170 -36.66 44.70 -24.96
C GLN A 170 -37.30 43.32 -24.85
N LEU A 171 -37.15 42.63 -23.72
CA LEU A 171 -37.77 41.32 -23.47
C LEU A 171 -39.21 41.49 -23.00
N ASP A 172 -40.09 40.59 -23.45
CA ASP A 172 -41.42 40.47 -22.89
C ASP A 172 -41.37 39.97 -21.43
N GLU A 173 -42.41 40.27 -20.67
CA GLU A 173 -42.47 39.94 -19.24
C GLU A 173 -42.33 38.43 -18.99
N ALA A 174 -42.85 37.60 -19.90
CA ALA A 174 -42.75 36.15 -19.79
C ALA A 174 -41.30 35.65 -19.92
N THR A 175 -40.54 36.11 -20.93
CA THR A 175 -39.14 35.70 -21.11
C THR A 175 -38.25 36.20 -19.98
N ARG A 176 -38.47 37.44 -19.52
CA ARG A 176 -37.74 38.00 -18.36
C ARG A 176 -37.99 37.20 -17.10
N THR A 177 -39.24 36.80 -16.84
CA THR A 177 -39.59 35.94 -15.70
C THR A 177 -38.92 34.57 -15.83
N GLN A 178 -38.96 33.94 -17.00
CA GLN A 178 -38.34 32.63 -17.23
C GLN A 178 -36.82 32.65 -16.99
N LEU A 179 -36.12 33.70 -17.43
CA LEU A 179 -34.67 33.85 -17.19
C LEU A 179 -34.36 33.96 -15.70
N LEU A 180 -35.14 34.76 -14.96
CA LEU A 180 -34.98 34.91 -13.51
C LEU A 180 -35.25 33.60 -12.75
N GLU A 181 -36.27 32.84 -13.15
CA GLU A 181 -36.56 31.53 -12.58
C GLU A 181 -35.43 30.54 -12.85
N ASN A 182 -34.94 30.45 -14.09
CA ASN A 182 -33.81 29.59 -14.44
C ASN A 182 -32.55 29.96 -13.62
N ILE A 183 -32.24 31.24 -13.47
CA ILE A 183 -31.09 31.70 -12.66
C ILE A 183 -31.26 31.28 -11.19
N ARG A 184 -32.46 31.45 -10.62
CA ARG A 184 -32.76 31.05 -9.24
C ARG A 184 -32.57 29.55 -9.05
N ASP A 185 -33.11 28.75 -9.96
CA ASP A 185 -33.11 27.29 -9.83
C ASP A 185 -31.69 26.73 -9.96
N GLU A 186 -30.89 27.25 -10.90
CA GLU A 186 -29.47 26.89 -11.06
C GLU A 186 -28.62 27.32 -9.85
N SER A 187 -28.93 28.47 -9.24
CA SER A 187 -28.26 28.94 -8.03
C SER A 187 -28.56 28.04 -6.82
N ASN A 188 -29.82 27.65 -6.65
CA ASN A 188 -30.23 26.73 -5.60
C ASN A 188 -29.60 25.34 -5.78
N TRP A 189 -29.51 24.86 -7.03
CA TRP A 189 -28.81 23.62 -7.36
C TRP A 189 -27.33 23.69 -6.97
N LEU A 190 -26.63 24.78 -7.31
CA LEU A 190 -25.23 24.98 -6.96
C LEU A 190 -25.00 24.96 -5.44
N VAL A 191 -25.88 25.59 -4.66
CA VAL A 191 -25.84 25.55 -3.19
C VAL A 191 -25.96 24.11 -2.69
N SER A 192 -26.94 23.35 -3.19
CA SER A 192 -27.11 21.94 -2.80
C SER A 192 -25.89 21.09 -3.15
N VAL A 193 -25.24 21.34 -4.29
CA VAL A 193 -24.02 20.62 -4.68
C VAL A 193 -22.87 20.92 -3.74
N VAL A 194 -22.65 22.19 -3.37
CA VAL A 194 -21.60 22.58 -2.42
C VAL A 194 -21.85 21.97 -1.04
N GLU A 195 -23.09 21.99 -0.55
CA GLU A 195 -23.47 21.36 0.73
C GLU A 195 -23.26 19.83 0.70
N ASN A 196 -23.63 19.17 -0.40
CA ASN A 196 -23.40 17.73 -0.57
C ASN A 196 -21.90 17.38 -0.66
N LEU A 197 -21.06 18.27 -1.18
CA LEU A 197 -19.62 18.04 -1.22
C LEU A 197 -18.97 18.21 0.15
N LEU A 198 -19.41 19.21 0.93
CA LEU A 198 -18.94 19.44 2.31
C LEU A 198 -19.36 18.33 3.26
N SER A 199 -20.47 17.63 3.00
CA SER A 199 -20.90 16.49 3.83
C SER A 199 -20.15 15.19 3.54
N VAL A 200 -19.51 15.07 2.37
CA VAL A 200 -18.77 13.88 1.93
C VAL A 200 -17.27 13.97 2.23
N THR A 201 -16.73 15.17 2.43
CA THR A 201 -15.34 15.41 2.89
C THR A 201 -15.20 15.34 4.40
#